data_AF-A0A531A6R8-F1
#
_entry.id   AF-A0A531A6R8-F1
#
_cell.length_a   1.000
_cell.length_b   1.000
_cell.length_c   1.000
_cell.angle_alpha   90.00
_cell.angle_beta   90.00
_cell.angle_gamma   90.00
#
_symmetry.space_group_name_H-M   'P 1'
#
loop_
_entity.id
_entity.type
_entity.pdbx_description
1 polymer ?
#
loop_
_entity_poly.entity_id
_entity_poly.type
_entity_poly.pdbx_seq_one_letter_code
_entity_poly.pdbx_strand_id
1 'polypeptide(L)'
;MRIGWYINRLRSMEPAEVLHRLGEQRRRIASRRRDGGWQRYASPRLHPVLRGLRDVVLAATPAQRQAIAASAQNTLGGEFSALGRTWPRRDPDRLFPPELWRLDPVTGGLWPGAEAHTFDIDFRHGGGRGDVKYVWEINRLQQLPPLAAHLLLAGDDQSRRAIEAAIDSWHSANPPFRAVGWASGIEVALRAISLIVTMDLVGDRLGAATRQQVGEILAASAYWLPRFPSRFSSANNHLVAELAGEYLIGLAVGAAPDAARGALLA
;
A
#
# COMPACT_ATOMS: atom_id res chain seq x y z
N MET A 1 -22.66 27.68 3.65
CA MET A 1 -22.43 26.64 2.62
C MET A 1 -22.13 25.23 3.17
N ARG A 2 -21.36 25.04 4.27
CA ARG A 2 -21.09 23.69 4.83
C ARG A 2 -22.29 22.97 5.46
N ILE A 3 -23.13 23.67 6.23
CA ILE A 3 -24.21 23.04 7.01
C ILE A 3 -25.32 22.44 6.12
N GLY A 4 -25.72 23.13 5.05
CA GLY A 4 -26.73 22.63 4.11
C GLY A 4 -26.31 21.35 3.39
N TRP A 5 -25.02 21.24 3.02
CA TRP A 5 -24.47 19.99 2.46
C TRP A 5 -24.50 18.85 3.49
N TYR A 6 -24.14 19.11 4.74
CA TYR A 6 -24.21 18.10 5.80
C TYR A 6 -25.65 17.64 6.08
N ILE A 7 -26.62 18.57 6.12
CA ILE A 7 -28.03 18.24 6.31
C ILE A 7 -28.56 17.41 5.14
N ASN A 8 -28.29 17.83 3.90
CA ASN A 8 -28.72 17.08 2.71
C ASN A 8 -28.06 15.70 2.63
N ARG A 9 -26.78 15.60 3.00
CA ARG A 9 -26.04 14.34 3.05
C ARG A 9 -26.57 13.40 4.14
N LEU A 10 -26.97 13.92 5.30
CA LEU A 10 -27.61 13.13 6.35
C LEU A 10 -29.02 12.65 5.93
N ARG A 11 -29.77 13.49 5.21
CA ARG A 11 -31.10 13.13 4.69
C ARG A 11 -31.06 12.06 3.60
N SER A 12 -29.96 11.97 2.85
CA SER A 12 -29.76 10.96 1.81
C SER A 12 -29.11 9.66 2.32
N MET A 13 -28.88 9.53 3.64
CA MET A 13 -28.24 8.36 4.24
C MET A 13 -29.24 7.52 5.00
N GLU A 14 -29.14 6.21 4.84
CA GLU A 14 -29.83 5.26 5.71
C GLU A 14 -29.37 5.45 7.17
N PRO A 15 -30.26 5.33 8.17
CA PRO A 15 -29.91 5.49 9.58
C PRO A 15 -28.74 4.59 10.03
N ALA A 16 -28.63 3.40 9.46
CA ALA A 16 -27.52 2.47 9.68
C ALA A 16 -26.17 3.03 9.18
N GLU A 17 -26.16 3.75 8.05
CA GLU A 17 -24.96 4.42 7.54
C GLU A 17 -24.53 5.57 8.46
N VAL A 18 -25.48 6.33 9.02
CA VAL A 18 -25.19 7.41 9.97
C VAL A 18 -24.55 6.86 11.24
N LEU A 19 -25.12 5.80 11.83
CA LEU A 19 -24.55 5.15 13.02
C LEU A 19 -23.15 4.57 12.74
N HIS A 20 -22.96 3.95 11.58
CA HIS A 20 -21.66 3.46 11.15
C HIS A 20 -20.62 4.59 11.06
N ARG A 21 -20.97 5.71 10.42
CA ARG A 21 -20.08 6.88 10.29
C ARG A 21 -19.73 7.49 11.66
N LEU A 22 -20.68 7.55 12.59
CA LEU A 22 -20.41 8.01 13.97
C LEU A 22 -19.44 7.07 14.70
N GLY A 23 -19.65 5.76 14.60
CA GLY A 23 -18.74 4.75 15.17
C GLY A 23 -17.35 4.82 14.57
N GLU A 24 -17.26 5.00 13.25
CA GLU A 24 -16.02 5.20 12.52
C GLU A 24 -15.29 6.45 13.04
N GLN A 25 -15.96 7.61 13.12
CA GLN A 25 -15.36 8.84 13.64
C GLN A 25 -14.79 8.68 15.05
N ARG A 26 -15.49 7.98 15.95
CA ARG A 26 -14.96 7.65 17.29
C ARG A 26 -13.70 6.81 17.22
N ARG A 27 -13.66 5.77 16.37
CA ARG A 27 -12.46 4.95 16.15
C ARG A 27 -11.29 5.77 15.61
N ARG A 28 -11.55 6.71 14.69
CA ARG A 28 -10.52 7.64 14.16
C ARG A 28 -9.97 8.56 15.23
N ILE A 29 -10.82 9.12 16.10
CA ILE A 29 -10.38 9.96 17.22
C ILE A 29 -9.52 9.14 18.19
N ALA A 30 -9.93 7.91 18.51
CA ALA A 30 -9.18 7.03 19.40
C ALA A 30 -7.83 6.59 18.81
N SER A 31 -7.74 6.40 17.49
CA SER A 31 -6.48 5.98 16.84
C SER A 31 -5.39 7.05 16.92
N ARG A 32 -5.75 8.34 17.00
CA ARG A 32 -4.80 9.46 17.14
C ARG A 32 -3.89 9.35 18.36
N ARG A 33 -4.33 8.68 19.41
CA ARG A 33 -3.58 8.50 20.67
C ARG A 33 -2.70 7.25 20.69
N ARG A 34 -2.61 6.52 19.56
CA ARG A 34 -1.75 5.34 19.44
C ARG A 34 -0.55 5.70 18.55
N ASP A 35 0.57 5.98 19.20
CA ASP A 35 1.81 6.50 18.61
C ASP A 35 3.01 5.54 18.80
N GLY A 36 2.76 4.27 19.10
CA GLY A 36 3.81 3.29 19.45
C GLY A 36 4.77 2.87 18.33
N GLY A 37 4.81 3.60 17.22
CA GLY A 37 5.74 3.37 16.11
C GLY A 37 5.66 1.96 15.52
N TRP A 38 6.71 1.59 14.79
CA TRP A 38 6.87 0.25 14.21
C TRP A 38 7.05 -0.84 15.28
N GLN A 39 7.58 -0.49 16.45
CA GLN A 39 7.82 -1.40 17.58
C GLN A 39 6.53 -2.07 18.09
N ARG A 40 5.38 -1.42 17.89
CA ARG A 40 4.08 -1.99 18.24
C ARG A 40 3.62 -3.10 17.28
N TYR A 41 4.15 -3.13 16.07
CA TYR A 41 3.74 -4.01 14.98
C TYR A 41 4.84 -5.00 14.68
N ALA A 42 5.17 -5.84 15.67
CA ALA A 42 6.24 -6.81 15.56
C ALA A 42 6.11 -7.66 14.28
N SER A 43 7.21 -7.77 13.54
CA SER A 43 7.28 -8.52 12.29
C SER A 43 6.94 -9.99 12.53
N PRO A 44 5.83 -10.52 11.97
CA PRO A 44 5.53 -11.94 12.05
C PRO A 44 6.43 -12.71 11.09
N ARG A 45 6.56 -14.02 11.34
CA ARG A 45 7.11 -14.90 10.31
C ARG A 45 6.15 -14.88 9.10
N LEU A 46 6.69 -14.54 7.93
CA LEU A 46 5.91 -14.55 6.70
C LEU A 46 5.90 -15.94 6.07
N HIS A 47 4.72 -16.33 5.58
CA HIS A 47 4.45 -17.59 4.92
C HIS A 47 4.13 -17.36 3.44
N PRO A 48 4.61 -18.21 2.51
CA PRO A 48 4.26 -18.10 1.11
C PRO A 48 2.75 -18.20 0.87
N VAL A 49 2.20 -17.28 0.08
CA VAL A 49 0.74 -17.17 -0.14
C VAL A 49 0.35 -17.72 -1.51
N LEU A 50 0.98 -17.22 -2.57
CA LEU A 50 0.70 -17.50 -3.97
C LEU A 50 1.54 -18.69 -4.44
N ARG A 51 1.11 -19.90 -4.05
CA ARG A 51 1.77 -21.15 -4.43
C ARG A 51 1.87 -21.29 -5.95
N GLY A 52 3.04 -21.71 -6.44
CA GLY A 52 3.32 -21.88 -7.87
C GLY A 52 3.61 -20.57 -8.63
N LEU A 53 3.52 -19.40 -7.99
CA LEU A 53 3.81 -18.12 -8.64
C LEU A 53 5.24 -18.08 -9.22
N ARG A 54 6.21 -18.60 -8.47
CA ARG A 54 7.60 -18.72 -8.94
C ARG A 54 7.71 -19.56 -10.21
N ASP A 55 7.06 -20.72 -10.22
CA ASP A 55 7.12 -21.65 -11.36
C ASP A 55 6.49 -21.03 -12.61
N VAL A 56 5.37 -20.31 -12.44
CA VAL A 56 4.72 -19.57 -13.53
C VAL A 56 5.65 -18.49 -14.09
N VAL A 57 6.33 -17.72 -13.24
CA VAL A 57 7.28 -16.69 -13.71
C VAL A 57 8.50 -17.33 -14.37
N LEU A 58 9.03 -18.42 -13.82
CA LEU A 58 10.14 -19.18 -14.42
C LEU A 58 9.76 -19.82 -15.76
N ALA A 59 8.49 -20.12 -15.99
CA ALA A 59 7.96 -20.61 -17.26
C ALA A 59 7.59 -19.48 -18.25
N ALA A 60 7.87 -18.22 -17.94
CA ALA A 60 7.51 -17.09 -18.79
C ALA A 60 8.08 -17.22 -20.21
N THR A 61 7.25 -16.89 -21.21
CA THR A 61 7.62 -16.85 -22.62
C THR A 61 8.68 -15.77 -22.89
N PRO A 62 9.41 -15.82 -24.03
CA PRO A 62 10.35 -14.77 -24.38
C PRO A 62 9.74 -13.36 -24.38
N ALA A 63 8.52 -13.20 -24.89
CA ALA A 63 7.80 -11.92 -24.89
C ALA A 63 7.46 -11.43 -23.47
N GLN A 64 7.04 -12.33 -22.58
CA GLN A 64 6.77 -12.00 -21.17
C GLN A 64 8.05 -11.60 -20.43
N ARG A 65 9.15 -12.32 -20.66
CA ARG A 65 10.47 -11.99 -20.08
C ARG A 65 10.95 -10.62 -20.54
N GLN A 66 10.79 -10.30 -21.82
CA GLN A 66 11.12 -8.99 -22.36
C GLN A 66 10.26 -7.88 -21.71
N ALA A 67 8.96 -8.09 -21.54
CA ALA A 67 8.08 -7.13 -20.87
C ALA A 67 8.45 -6.91 -19.39
N ILE A 68 8.77 -7.99 -18.67
CA ILE A 68 9.26 -7.93 -17.27
C ILE A 68 10.57 -7.13 -17.20
N ALA A 69 11.53 -7.45 -18.07
CA ALA A 69 12.81 -6.75 -18.13
C ALA A 69 12.64 -5.26 -18.45
N ALA A 70 11.78 -4.91 -19.40
CA ALA A 70 11.49 -3.51 -19.73
C ALA A 70 10.85 -2.76 -18.55
N SER A 71 9.90 -3.37 -17.85
CA SER A 71 9.27 -2.75 -16.68
C SER A 71 10.26 -2.54 -15.53
N ALA A 72 11.14 -3.52 -15.28
CA ALA A 72 12.23 -3.39 -14.31
C ALA A 72 13.22 -2.29 -14.70
N GLN A 73 13.64 -2.24 -15.97
CA GLN A 73 14.56 -1.23 -16.50
C GLN A 73 13.99 0.19 -16.41
N ASN A 74 12.69 0.38 -16.67
CA ASN A 74 12.05 1.69 -16.47
C ASN A 74 12.19 2.14 -15.01
N THR A 75 11.91 1.23 -14.06
CA THR A 75 12.04 1.53 -12.63
C THR A 75 13.48 1.83 -12.24
N LEU A 76 14.44 1.03 -12.71
CA LEU A 76 15.88 1.22 -12.48
C LEU A 76 16.43 2.48 -13.15
N GLY A 77 15.81 2.92 -14.25
CA GLY A 77 16.10 4.19 -14.92
C GLY A 77 15.48 5.41 -14.24
N GLY A 78 14.75 5.22 -13.14
CA GLY A 78 14.08 6.28 -12.38
C GLY A 78 12.72 6.69 -12.94
N GLU A 79 12.15 5.94 -13.87
CA GLU A 79 10.90 6.24 -14.55
C GLU A 79 9.71 5.55 -13.86
N PHE A 80 8.57 6.24 -13.82
CA PHE A 80 7.30 5.70 -13.37
C PHE A 80 6.16 6.48 -14.00
N SER A 81 5.21 5.77 -14.60
CA SER A 81 4.02 6.37 -15.23
C SER A 81 2.78 5.58 -14.84
N ALA A 82 1.76 6.30 -14.42
CA ALA A 82 0.46 5.74 -14.07
C ALA A 82 -0.62 6.83 -14.15
N LEU A 83 -1.88 6.41 -14.34
CA LEU A 83 -3.03 7.34 -14.41
C LEU A 83 -2.85 8.46 -15.46
N GLY A 84 -2.19 8.15 -16.58
CA GLY A 84 -1.90 9.10 -17.66
C GLY A 84 -0.87 10.19 -17.31
N ARG A 85 -0.12 10.03 -16.20
CA ARG A 85 0.95 10.94 -15.78
C ARG A 85 2.27 10.19 -15.61
N THR A 86 3.37 10.91 -15.82
CA THR A 86 4.73 10.44 -15.59
C THR A 86 5.31 11.24 -14.44
N TRP A 87 5.89 10.56 -13.46
CA TRP A 87 6.60 11.20 -12.37
C TRP A 87 7.91 11.82 -12.87
N PRO A 88 8.40 12.89 -12.21
CA PRO A 88 9.75 13.38 -12.48
C PRO A 88 10.76 12.23 -12.41
N ARG A 89 11.62 12.14 -13.44
CA ARG A 89 12.63 11.09 -13.51
C ARG A 89 13.54 11.18 -12.28
N ARG A 90 13.73 10.05 -11.62
CA ARG A 90 14.53 9.92 -10.40
C ARG A 90 15.97 9.59 -10.77
N ASP A 91 16.89 10.00 -9.91
CA ASP A 91 18.30 9.63 -10.04
C ASP A 91 18.44 8.11 -9.88
N PRO A 92 19.08 7.38 -10.82
CA PRO A 92 19.35 5.95 -10.68
C PRO A 92 20.10 5.56 -9.41
N ASP A 93 20.91 6.45 -8.84
CA ASP A 93 21.62 6.22 -7.58
C ASP A 93 20.75 6.54 -6.35
N ARG A 94 19.61 7.21 -6.56
CA ARG A 94 18.64 7.58 -5.51
C ARG A 94 17.20 7.39 -6.01
N LEU A 95 16.84 6.15 -6.34
CA LEU A 95 15.55 5.79 -6.95
C LEU A 95 14.31 6.05 -6.09
N PHE A 96 14.45 6.05 -4.77
CA PHE A 96 13.32 6.14 -3.83
C PHE A 96 13.62 7.17 -2.74
N PRO A 97 13.75 8.47 -3.06
CA PRO A 97 13.90 9.51 -2.05
C PRO A 97 12.61 9.62 -1.23
N PRO A 98 12.65 9.95 0.07
CA PRO A 98 11.46 9.97 0.93
C PRO A 98 10.37 10.95 0.45
N GLU A 99 10.75 12.01 -0.27
CA GLU A 99 9.82 12.97 -0.87
C GLU A 99 8.92 12.35 -1.95
N LEU A 100 9.37 11.26 -2.60
CA LEU A 100 8.60 10.54 -3.62
C LEU A 100 7.23 10.11 -3.10
N TRP A 101 7.16 9.64 -1.86
CA TRP A 101 5.95 9.08 -1.26
C TRP A 101 4.86 10.12 -0.97
N ARG A 102 5.15 11.40 -1.17
CA ARG A 102 4.22 12.50 -0.96
C ARG A 102 4.13 13.45 -2.14
N LEU A 103 4.81 13.14 -3.25
CA LEU A 103 4.89 13.99 -4.43
C LEU A 103 3.67 13.83 -5.33
N ASP A 104 3.00 14.95 -5.62
CA ASP A 104 2.13 15.05 -6.79
C ASP A 104 2.99 15.39 -8.03
N PRO A 105 3.04 14.52 -9.05
CA PRO A 105 3.87 14.72 -10.23
C PRO A 105 3.37 15.84 -11.16
N VAL A 106 2.12 16.28 -11.03
CA VAL A 106 1.52 17.33 -11.87
C VAL A 106 1.85 18.71 -11.32
N THR A 107 1.72 18.89 -10.01
CA THR A 107 1.95 20.21 -9.37
C THR A 107 3.36 20.37 -8.83
N GLY A 108 4.10 19.27 -8.62
CA GLY A 108 5.36 19.27 -7.88
C GLY A 108 5.18 19.45 -6.36
N GLY A 109 3.94 19.58 -5.89
CA GLY A 109 3.60 19.78 -4.49
C GLY A 109 3.80 18.52 -3.66
N LEU A 110 4.11 18.72 -2.38
CA LEU A 110 4.28 17.64 -1.41
C LEU A 110 3.09 17.60 -0.44
N TRP A 111 2.47 16.43 -0.33
CA TRP A 111 1.44 16.13 0.66
C TRP A 111 2.04 16.02 2.07
N PRO A 112 1.21 16.14 3.14
CA PRO A 112 1.69 15.94 4.51
C PRO A 112 2.31 14.55 4.71
N GLY A 113 3.46 14.53 5.36
CA GLY A 113 4.26 13.34 5.62
C GLY A 113 4.04 12.77 7.03
N ALA A 114 5.10 12.17 7.58
CA ALA A 114 5.10 11.48 8.87
C ALA A 114 4.69 12.37 10.07
N GLU A 115 4.80 13.69 9.94
CA GLU A 115 4.37 14.65 10.95
C GLU A 115 2.85 14.61 11.21
N ALA A 116 2.05 14.25 10.19
CA ALA A 116 0.60 14.23 10.26
C ALA A 116 0.03 12.82 10.47
N HIS A 117 -0.93 12.69 11.39
CA HIS A 117 -1.75 11.47 11.47
C HIS A 117 -2.67 11.40 10.24
N THR A 118 -2.85 10.21 9.68
CA THR A 118 -3.44 10.04 8.35
C THR A 118 -4.87 10.60 8.21
N PHE A 119 -5.68 10.51 9.27
CA PHE A 119 -7.05 11.07 9.28
C PHE A 119 -7.13 12.59 9.45
N ASP A 120 -6.02 13.26 9.74
CA ASP A 120 -5.96 14.73 9.82
C ASP A 120 -5.56 15.36 8.48
N ILE A 121 -5.25 14.53 7.48
CA ILE A 121 -4.93 14.94 6.11
C ILE A 121 -6.25 15.07 5.32
N ASP A 122 -6.68 16.30 5.04
CA ASP A 122 -7.83 16.54 4.15
C ASP A 122 -7.46 16.35 2.68
N PHE A 123 -7.60 15.12 2.22
CA PHE A 123 -7.41 14.76 0.81
C PHE A 123 -8.66 14.90 -0.05
N ARG A 124 -9.83 15.20 0.54
CA ARG A 124 -11.10 15.32 -0.20
C ARG A 124 -11.32 16.70 -0.78
N HIS A 125 -10.77 17.71 -0.14
CA HIS A 125 -10.90 19.11 -0.57
C HIS A 125 -9.54 19.73 -0.87
N GLY A 126 -8.60 18.91 -1.37
CA GLY A 126 -7.15 19.12 -1.50
C GLY A 126 -6.70 20.51 -1.93
N GLY A 127 -6.73 21.47 -0.98
CA GLY A 127 -6.59 22.90 -1.19
C GLY A 127 -5.27 23.31 -1.85
N GLY A 128 -5.21 23.21 -3.18
CA GLY A 128 -4.05 23.55 -4.00
C GLY A 128 -2.91 22.52 -4.01
N ARG A 129 -3.04 21.37 -3.32
CA ARG A 129 -1.99 20.33 -3.22
C ARG A 129 -2.01 19.31 -4.37
N GLY A 130 -2.95 19.49 -5.29
CA GLY A 130 -3.19 18.63 -6.44
C GLY A 130 -3.99 17.37 -6.12
N ASP A 131 -3.81 16.29 -6.87
CA ASP A 131 -4.64 15.07 -6.77
C ASP A 131 -3.93 13.97 -6.00
N VAL A 132 -4.51 13.61 -4.84
CA VAL A 132 -4.00 12.57 -3.94
C VAL A 132 -3.88 11.21 -4.62
N LYS A 133 -4.65 10.94 -5.68
CA LYS A 133 -4.63 9.66 -6.40
C LYS A 133 -3.25 9.36 -6.97
N TYR A 134 -2.53 10.38 -7.45
CA TYR A 134 -1.16 10.18 -7.92
C TYR A 134 -0.28 9.73 -6.76
N VAL A 135 -0.33 10.43 -5.63
CA VAL A 135 0.46 10.07 -4.45
C VAL A 135 0.13 8.66 -3.96
N TRP A 136 -1.15 8.29 -3.93
CA TRP A 136 -1.54 6.93 -3.57
C TRP A 136 -1.03 5.88 -4.56
N GLU A 137 -1.03 6.16 -5.86
CA GLU A 137 -0.57 5.24 -6.89
C GLU A 137 0.86 4.76 -6.66
N ILE A 138 1.81 5.67 -6.43
CA ILE A 138 3.21 5.29 -6.15
C ILE A 138 3.34 4.57 -4.78
N ASN A 139 2.48 4.89 -3.82
CA ASN A 139 2.42 4.26 -2.50
C ASN A 139 1.83 2.84 -2.50
N ARG A 140 1.30 2.35 -3.63
CA ARG A 140 0.90 0.95 -3.80
C ARG A 140 2.08 0.02 -4.01
N LEU A 141 3.28 0.56 -4.24
CA LEU A 141 4.52 -0.19 -4.45
C LEU A 141 4.44 -1.21 -5.61
N GLN A 142 3.63 -0.91 -6.64
CA GLN A 142 3.39 -1.80 -7.78
C GLN A 142 4.61 -1.96 -8.71
N GLN A 143 5.63 -1.12 -8.53
CA GLN A 143 6.94 -1.28 -9.17
C GLN A 143 7.76 -2.45 -8.59
N LEU A 144 7.41 -2.97 -7.40
CA LEU A 144 8.18 -4.05 -6.77
C LEU A 144 7.97 -5.43 -7.42
N PRO A 145 6.74 -5.87 -7.75
CA PRO A 145 6.55 -7.17 -8.40
C PRO A 145 7.31 -7.35 -9.72
N PRO A 146 7.37 -6.36 -10.65
CA PRO A 146 8.20 -6.49 -11.85
C PRO A 146 9.70 -6.59 -11.55
N LEU A 147 10.22 -5.82 -10.59
CA LEU A 147 11.62 -5.94 -10.13
C LEU A 147 11.88 -7.32 -9.54
N ALA A 148 10.95 -7.86 -8.76
CA ALA A 148 11.06 -9.18 -8.15
C ALA A 148 11.05 -10.29 -9.21
N ALA A 149 10.16 -10.21 -10.19
CA ALA A 149 10.12 -11.16 -11.30
C ALA A 149 11.41 -11.08 -12.13
N HIS A 150 11.92 -9.86 -12.39
CA HIS A 150 13.19 -9.67 -13.09
C HIS A 150 14.38 -10.26 -12.31
N LEU A 151 14.48 -10.00 -11.00
CA LEU A 151 15.48 -10.62 -10.12
C LEU A 151 15.37 -12.16 -10.13
N LEU A 152 14.16 -12.71 -10.08
CA LEU A 152 13.93 -14.15 -10.12
C LEU A 152 14.49 -14.77 -11.42
N LEU A 153 14.23 -14.12 -12.57
CA LEU A 153 14.57 -14.62 -13.90
C LEU A 153 16.03 -14.37 -14.31
N ALA A 154 16.57 -13.19 -14.00
CA ALA A 154 17.88 -12.73 -14.46
C ALA A 154 18.98 -12.80 -13.39
N GLY A 155 18.60 -12.92 -12.10
CA GLY A 155 19.57 -12.89 -10.99
C GLY A 155 20.22 -11.52 -10.77
N ASP A 156 19.63 -10.44 -11.29
CA ASP A 156 20.20 -9.10 -11.30
C ASP A 156 20.17 -8.42 -9.90
N ASP A 157 21.35 -8.18 -9.34
CA ASP A 157 21.51 -7.54 -8.04
C ASP A 157 21.01 -6.09 -7.99
N GLN A 158 20.95 -5.38 -9.13
CA GLN A 158 20.37 -4.03 -9.16
C GLN A 158 18.89 -4.06 -8.78
N SER A 159 18.16 -5.07 -9.25
CA SER A 159 16.74 -5.25 -8.94
C SER A 159 16.55 -5.55 -7.44
N ARG A 160 17.43 -6.36 -6.84
CA ARG A 160 17.43 -6.60 -5.39
C ARG A 160 17.63 -5.29 -4.62
N ARG A 161 18.68 -4.53 -4.93
CA ARG A 161 18.99 -3.27 -4.25
C ARG A 161 17.87 -2.24 -4.38
N ALA A 162 17.22 -2.16 -5.55
CA ALA A 162 16.08 -1.28 -5.76
C ALA A 162 14.87 -1.67 -4.91
N ILE A 163 14.56 -2.96 -4.77
CA ILE A 163 13.48 -3.45 -3.89
C ILE A 163 13.78 -3.09 -2.44
N GLU A 164 14.99 -3.39 -1.96
CA GLU A 164 15.40 -3.11 -0.59
C GLU A 164 15.35 -1.60 -0.29
N ALA A 165 15.86 -0.75 -1.19
CA ALA A 165 15.82 0.70 -1.06
C ALA A 165 14.40 1.28 -1.05
N ALA A 166 13.50 0.75 -1.88
CA ALA A 166 12.11 1.18 -1.90
C ALA A 166 11.38 0.86 -0.59
N ILE A 167 11.55 -0.35 -0.07
CA ILE A 167 10.92 -0.81 1.17
C ILE A 167 11.45 0.01 2.36
N ASP A 168 12.76 0.19 2.45
CA ASP A 168 13.40 0.96 3.53
C ASP A 168 12.94 2.43 3.54
N SER A 169 12.94 3.06 2.36
CA SER A 169 12.48 4.44 2.18
C SER A 169 11.00 4.60 2.52
N TRP A 170 10.14 3.70 2.03
CA TRP A 170 8.71 3.75 2.29
C TRP A 170 8.42 3.58 3.78
N HIS A 171 9.06 2.59 4.42
CA HIS A 171 8.92 2.26 5.83
C HIS A 171 9.31 3.45 6.73
N SER A 172 10.40 4.13 6.39
CA SER A 172 10.87 5.32 7.11
C SER A 172 9.96 6.53 6.91
N ALA A 173 9.46 6.75 5.69
CA ALA A 173 8.63 7.89 5.34
C ALA A 173 7.16 7.77 5.78
N ASN A 174 6.66 6.55 6.01
CA ASN A 174 5.27 6.27 6.35
C ASN A 174 5.12 5.46 7.66
N PRO A 175 5.52 6.00 8.83
CA PRO A 175 5.29 5.34 10.12
C PRO A 175 3.82 4.94 10.29
N PRO A 176 3.50 3.93 11.13
CA PRO A 176 2.14 3.39 11.22
C PRO A 176 1.10 4.50 11.42
N PHE A 177 0.17 4.56 10.46
CA PHE A 177 -0.98 5.47 10.43
C PHE A 177 -0.65 6.97 10.36
N ARG A 178 0.58 7.29 9.98
CA ARG A 178 1.07 8.65 9.71
C ARG A 178 1.41 8.80 8.23
N ALA A 179 1.32 10.01 7.72
CA ALA A 179 1.37 10.32 6.29
C ALA A 179 0.14 9.80 5.50
N VAL A 180 0.08 10.21 4.24
CA VAL A 180 -1.05 9.99 3.34
C VAL A 180 -1.19 8.52 2.89
N GLY A 181 -0.13 7.72 3.00
CA GLY A 181 -0.10 6.31 2.59
C GLY A 181 -1.01 5.36 3.37
N TRP A 182 -1.57 5.79 4.51
CA TRP A 182 -2.50 5.02 5.35
C TRP A 182 -3.96 5.50 5.29
N ALA A 183 -4.23 6.56 4.52
CA ALA A 183 -5.47 7.33 4.61
C ALA A 183 -6.68 6.62 4.01
N SER A 184 -6.43 5.59 3.19
CA SER A 184 -7.43 4.89 2.39
C SER A 184 -7.18 3.37 2.46
N GLY A 185 -8.22 2.60 2.80
CA GLY A 185 -8.13 1.14 3.02
C GLY A 185 -7.69 0.37 1.78
N ILE A 186 -8.29 0.67 0.62
CA ILE A 186 -7.87 0.10 -0.67
C ILE A 186 -6.38 0.29 -0.95
N GLU A 187 -5.80 1.43 -0.57
CA GLU A 187 -4.37 1.71 -0.83
C GLU A 187 -3.47 0.90 0.10
N VAL A 188 -3.88 0.72 1.35
CA VAL A 188 -3.21 -0.18 2.31
C VAL A 188 -3.27 -1.63 1.82
N ALA A 189 -4.42 -2.06 1.33
CA ALA A 189 -4.62 -3.41 0.80
C ALA A 189 -3.78 -3.68 -0.45
N LEU A 190 -3.81 -2.78 -1.44
CA LEU A 190 -3.04 -2.94 -2.68
C LEU A 190 -1.52 -2.91 -2.43
N ARG A 191 -1.05 -2.09 -1.47
CA ARG A 191 0.36 -2.11 -1.05
C ARG A 191 0.72 -3.45 -0.43
N ALA A 192 -0.11 -3.98 0.47
CA ALA A 192 0.13 -5.29 1.09
C ALA A 192 0.20 -6.40 0.04
N ILE A 193 -0.67 -6.38 -0.97
CA ILE A 193 -0.65 -7.34 -2.08
C ILE A 193 0.67 -7.25 -2.85
N SER A 194 1.11 -6.04 -3.22
CA SER A 194 2.38 -5.86 -3.94
C SER A 194 3.58 -6.38 -3.14
N LEU A 195 3.58 -6.17 -1.81
CA LEU A 195 4.61 -6.70 -0.92
C LEU A 195 4.56 -8.23 -0.82
N ILE A 196 3.38 -8.82 -0.68
CA ILE A 196 3.22 -10.29 -0.63
C ILE A 196 3.71 -10.94 -1.92
N VAL A 197 3.30 -10.42 -3.08
CA VAL A 197 3.78 -10.90 -4.40
C VAL A 197 5.31 -10.82 -4.48
N THR A 198 5.89 -9.69 -4.04
CA THR A 198 7.35 -9.50 -4.00
C THR A 198 8.04 -10.53 -3.10
N MET A 199 7.50 -10.76 -1.90
CA MET A 199 8.02 -11.74 -0.95
C MET A 199 7.93 -13.18 -1.45
N ASP A 200 6.83 -13.56 -2.09
CA ASP A 200 6.65 -14.89 -2.67
C ASP A 200 7.61 -15.13 -3.85
N LEU A 201 7.89 -14.09 -4.63
CA LEU A 201 8.82 -14.18 -5.76
C LEU A 201 10.28 -14.25 -5.31
N VAL A 202 10.73 -13.40 -4.38
CA VAL A 202 12.18 -13.24 -4.09
C VAL A 202 12.52 -12.99 -2.62
N GLY A 203 11.60 -13.19 -1.68
CA GLY A 203 11.83 -12.88 -0.26
C GLY A 203 13.02 -13.62 0.38
N ASP A 204 13.34 -14.83 -0.10
CA ASP A 204 14.55 -15.58 0.28
C ASP A 204 15.85 -14.92 -0.19
N ARG A 205 15.81 -14.09 -1.24
CA ARG A 205 16.94 -13.33 -1.79
C ARG A 205 17.09 -11.93 -1.19
N LEU A 206 16.14 -11.48 -0.36
CA LEU A 206 16.19 -10.16 0.30
C LEU A 206 16.88 -10.23 1.67
N GLY A 207 17.52 -9.12 2.07
CA GLY A 207 18.13 -8.96 3.38
C GLY A 207 17.15 -9.13 4.55
N ALA A 208 17.66 -9.54 5.72
CA ALA A 208 16.84 -9.78 6.91
C ALA A 208 16.09 -8.51 7.38
N ALA A 209 16.74 -7.34 7.32
CA ALA A 209 16.12 -6.06 7.67
C ALA A 209 14.92 -5.74 6.76
N THR A 210 15.06 -5.92 5.44
CA THR A 210 13.96 -5.72 4.49
C THR A 210 12.80 -6.67 4.76
N ARG A 211 13.08 -7.97 5.01
CA ARG A 211 12.03 -8.93 5.38
C ARG A 211 11.31 -8.52 6.67
N GLN A 212 12.07 -8.03 7.66
CA GLN A 212 11.50 -7.53 8.90
C GLN A 212 10.56 -6.35 8.64
N GLN A 213 11.01 -5.33 7.90
CA GLN A 213 10.21 -4.16 7.53
C GLN A 213 8.92 -4.56 6.80
N VAL A 214 8.99 -5.49 5.84
CA VAL A 214 7.78 -5.99 5.16
C VAL A 214 6.81 -6.62 6.16
N GLY A 215 7.28 -7.46 7.07
CA GLY A 215 6.41 -8.04 8.09
C GLY A 215 5.80 -7.00 9.03
N GLU A 216 6.53 -5.95 9.41
CA GLU A 216 6.01 -4.83 10.21
C GLU A 216 4.90 -4.06 9.46
N ILE A 217 5.10 -3.81 8.16
CA ILE A 217 4.08 -3.18 7.29
C ILE A 217 2.82 -4.05 7.20
N LEU A 218 2.98 -5.36 7.01
CA LEU A 218 1.85 -6.30 6.92
C LEU A 218 1.12 -6.42 8.26
N ALA A 219 1.83 -6.45 9.39
CA ALA A 219 1.23 -6.46 10.72
C ALA A 219 0.44 -5.18 11.03
N ALA A 220 0.99 -4.01 10.69
CA ALA A 220 0.29 -2.73 10.81
C ALA A 220 -0.96 -2.69 9.90
N SER A 221 -0.87 -3.25 8.69
CA SER A 221 -2.00 -3.34 7.75
C SER A 221 -3.10 -4.28 8.26
N ALA A 222 -2.75 -5.46 8.78
CA ALA A 222 -3.66 -6.41 9.41
C ALA A 222 -4.43 -5.80 10.58
N TYR A 223 -3.77 -4.91 11.32
CA TYR A 223 -4.41 -4.18 12.41
C TYR A 223 -5.36 -3.08 11.90
N TRP A 224 -5.01 -2.41 10.80
CA TRP A 224 -5.67 -1.18 10.32
C TRP A 224 -6.93 -1.45 9.50
N LEU A 225 -6.84 -2.35 8.52
CA LEU A 225 -7.92 -2.63 7.56
C LEU A 225 -9.28 -2.95 8.21
N PRO A 226 -9.38 -3.95 9.13
CA PRO A 226 -10.67 -4.33 9.71
C PRO A 226 -11.28 -3.24 10.62
N ARG A 227 -10.52 -2.20 10.99
CA ARG A 227 -11.02 -1.09 11.83
C ARG A 227 -11.79 -0.04 11.04
N PHE A 228 -11.49 0.08 9.75
CA PHE A 228 -12.04 1.11 8.86
C PHE A 228 -12.53 0.51 7.54
N PRO A 229 -13.42 -0.50 7.58
CA PRO A 229 -13.89 -1.15 6.36
C PRO A 229 -14.76 -0.19 5.55
N SER A 230 -14.57 -0.19 4.24
CA SER A 230 -15.42 0.53 3.30
C SER A 230 -16.81 -0.11 3.26
N ARG A 231 -17.81 0.60 3.79
CA ARG A 231 -19.22 0.17 3.83
C ARG A 231 -20.13 1.14 3.10
N PHE A 232 -21.36 0.70 2.82
CA PHE A 232 -22.44 1.51 2.22
C PHE A 232 -22.02 2.15 0.89
N SER A 233 -22.12 3.48 0.78
CA SER A 233 -21.76 4.26 -0.41
C SER A 233 -20.29 4.16 -0.84
N SER A 234 -19.42 3.54 -0.04
CA SER A 234 -18.02 3.25 -0.38
C SER A 234 -17.76 1.76 -0.61
N ALA A 235 -18.75 0.88 -0.52
CA ALA A 235 -18.60 -0.58 -0.57
C ALA A 235 -18.49 -1.18 -1.99
N ASN A 236 -17.87 -0.47 -2.92
CA ASN A 236 -17.72 -0.89 -4.31
C ASN A 236 -16.36 -1.61 -4.53
N ASN A 237 -15.54 -1.15 -5.48
CA ASN A 237 -14.19 -1.66 -5.69
C ASN A 237 -13.30 -1.54 -4.45
N HIS A 238 -13.56 -0.57 -3.56
CA HIS A 238 -12.83 -0.44 -2.31
C HIS A 238 -12.98 -1.66 -1.41
N LEU A 239 -14.22 -2.12 -1.16
CA LEU A 239 -14.46 -3.26 -0.28
C LEU A 239 -13.85 -4.54 -0.85
N VAL A 240 -13.96 -4.77 -2.17
CA VAL A 240 -13.35 -5.95 -2.81
C VAL A 240 -11.83 -5.95 -2.63
N ALA A 241 -11.18 -4.81 -2.85
CA ALA A 241 -9.73 -4.69 -2.69
C ALA A 241 -9.30 -4.84 -1.22
N GLU A 242 -10.04 -4.24 -0.28
CA GLU A 242 -9.79 -4.35 1.16
C GLU A 242 -9.88 -5.81 1.63
N LEU A 243 -10.96 -6.52 1.28
CA LEU A 243 -11.15 -7.92 1.63
C LEU A 243 -10.08 -8.82 0.99
N ALA A 244 -9.69 -8.56 -0.26
CA ALA A 244 -8.60 -9.28 -0.91
C ALA A 244 -7.26 -9.08 -0.18
N GLY A 245 -6.96 -7.84 0.22
CA GLY A 245 -5.78 -7.52 1.01
C GLY A 245 -5.81 -8.20 2.38
N GLU A 246 -6.92 -8.10 3.12
CA GLU A 246 -7.07 -8.73 4.44
C GLU A 246 -6.92 -10.25 4.36
N TYR A 247 -7.52 -10.90 3.37
CA TYR A 247 -7.37 -12.34 3.14
C TYR A 247 -5.91 -12.72 2.92
N LEU A 248 -5.22 -12.06 1.98
CA LEU A 248 -3.84 -12.38 1.62
C LEU A 248 -2.86 -12.06 2.77
N ILE A 249 -3.10 -10.97 3.51
CA ILE A 249 -2.34 -10.67 4.73
C ILE A 249 -2.53 -11.77 5.76
N GLY A 250 -3.78 -12.22 5.99
CA GLY A 250 -4.08 -13.33 6.90
C GLY A 250 -3.27 -14.59 6.57
N LEU A 251 -3.23 -14.98 5.30
CA LEU A 251 -2.42 -16.09 4.83
C LEU A 251 -0.91 -15.85 5.04
N ALA A 252 -0.43 -14.65 4.70
CA ALA A 252 0.98 -14.29 4.84
C ALA A 252 1.46 -14.36 6.29
N VAL A 253 0.60 -14.05 7.26
CA VAL A 253 0.92 -14.13 8.70
C VAL A 253 0.59 -15.50 9.33
N GLY A 254 0.22 -16.49 8.52
CA GLY A 254 0.08 -17.89 8.93
C GLY A 254 -1.34 -18.35 9.28
N ALA A 255 -2.38 -17.55 9.00
CA ALA A 255 -3.76 -18.02 9.16
C ALA A 255 -4.09 -19.11 8.12
N ALA A 256 -4.83 -20.13 8.54
CA ALA A 256 -5.39 -21.10 7.62
C ALA A 256 -6.40 -20.43 6.68
N PRO A 257 -6.51 -20.85 5.39
CA PRO A 257 -7.44 -20.25 4.43
C PRO A 257 -8.89 -20.13 4.93
N ASP A 258 -9.42 -21.18 5.57
CA ASP A 258 -10.79 -21.17 6.09
C ASP A 258 -10.95 -20.21 7.28
N ALA A 259 -9.92 -20.06 8.11
CA ALA A 259 -9.94 -19.11 9.22
C ALA A 259 -9.85 -17.66 8.72
N ALA A 260 -8.99 -17.39 7.73
CA ALA A 260 -8.88 -16.08 7.10
C ALA A 260 -10.19 -15.70 6.41
N ARG A 261 -10.82 -16.64 5.68
CA ARG A 261 -12.13 -16.44 5.06
C ARG A 261 -13.23 -16.23 6.10
N GLY A 262 -13.25 -17.03 7.16
CA GLY A 262 -14.24 -16.94 8.24
C GLY A 262 -14.22 -15.58 8.93
N ALA A 263 -13.02 -15.01 9.16
CA ALA A 263 -12.86 -13.69 9.74
C ALA A 263 -13.45 -12.55 8.87
N LEU A 264 -13.51 -12.73 7.55
CA LEU A 264 -14.06 -11.73 6.61
C LEU A 264 -15.59 -11.79 6.50
N LEU A 265 -16.18 -12.93 6.84
CA LEU A 265 -17.63 -13.16 6.79
C LEU A 265 -18.33 -12.82 8.12
N ALA A 266 -17.57 -12.61 9.20
CA ALA A 266 -18.05 -12.25 10.53
C ALA A 266 -18.29 -10.74 10.68
#